data_AF-A0AAW1QTZ7-F1
#
_entry.id   AF-A0AAW1QTZ7-F1
#
_cell.length_a   1.000
_cell.length_b   1.000
_cell.length_c   1.000
_cell.angle_alpha   90.00
_cell.angle_beta   90.00
_cell.angle_gamma   90.00
#
_symmetry.space_group_name_H-M   'P 1'
#
loop_
_entity.id
_entity.type
_entity.pdbx_description
1 polymer ?
#
loop_
_entity_poly.entity_id
_entity_poly.type
_entity_poly.pdbx_seq_one_letter_code
_entity_poly.pdbx_strand_id
1 'polypeptide(L)'
;MTGTRSAPAARACRQGAQMQSAPWTVRVAALFKQDSPKTKKRVEQDRVAEPIDSAVSSPGAYLALGLLYTIAAVPAIVAPQAAADFLFGAAQPHDTQFEQLFRIFAAGNLSAATASLAIKYGAKDGALGDSVYKRLEAALIAFATVSALLQTTTSAQPDSVLTFPSFWASFAIMGLTVAIAWGGFGKTGYGLSLKRYGPLPILKKVQDDTVGLGNTAAGSSGLVAKLYAALTFAFAGAGASYLLLSEETLAGVLGGVQGAESLFLWRAIGGAVLTLVPAVAYSLKEAAENDDLGEAPYKVLNFGLAGAGALHLAVLLPTQLAGAGGFLTPVVLGTWVLATAVAGGNLLVSSRK
;
A
#
# COMPACT_ATOMS: atom_id res chain seq x y z
N MET A 1 67.82 -18.85 23.64
CA MET A 1 68.20 -18.34 22.31
C MET A 1 67.08 -18.66 21.33
N THR A 2 66.86 -17.74 20.40
CA THR A 2 65.64 -17.42 19.65
C THR A 2 65.17 -18.49 18.67
N GLY A 3 63.90 -18.92 18.80
CA GLY A 3 63.19 -19.72 17.80
C GLY A 3 62.48 -18.83 16.76
N THR A 4 62.77 -19.08 15.49
CA THR A 4 62.21 -18.36 14.34
C THR A 4 60.82 -18.89 13.98
N ARG A 5 59.78 -18.05 14.14
CA ARG A 5 58.43 -18.29 13.59
C ARG A 5 58.41 -17.89 12.12
N SER A 6 58.16 -18.85 11.23
CA SER A 6 57.98 -18.63 9.79
C SER A 6 56.49 -18.46 9.41
N ALA A 7 56.17 -17.22 9.01
CA ALA A 7 55.25 -16.75 7.95
C ALA A 7 53.84 -17.37 7.73
N PRO A 8 52.76 -16.66 8.13
CA PRO A 8 51.40 -16.81 7.58
C PRO A 8 51.22 -16.20 6.18
N ALA A 9 52.17 -15.38 5.72
CA ALA A 9 52.03 -14.58 4.49
C ALA A 9 52.06 -15.40 3.18
N ALA A 10 52.64 -16.59 3.18
CA ALA A 10 52.76 -17.42 1.98
C ALA A 10 51.45 -18.12 1.56
N ARG A 11 50.47 -18.27 2.48
CA ARG A 11 49.16 -18.90 2.16
C ARG A 11 48.19 -17.94 1.48
N ALA A 12 48.24 -16.64 1.77
CA ALA A 12 47.34 -15.65 1.18
C ALA A 12 47.63 -15.40 -0.32
N CYS A 13 48.91 -15.42 -0.73
CA CYS A 13 49.26 -15.23 -2.15
C CYS A 13 48.86 -16.43 -3.04
N ARG A 14 48.83 -17.67 -2.53
CA ARG A 14 48.39 -18.83 -3.34
C ARG A 14 46.89 -18.86 -3.60
N GLN A 15 46.06 -18.38 -2.66
CA GLN A 15 44.60 -18.34 -2.87
C GLN A 15 44.16 -17.29 -3.89
N GLY A 16 44.87 -16.15 -3.98
CA GLY A 16 44.58 -15.13 -5.00
C GLY A 16 44.85 -15.60 -6.43
N ALA A 17 45.93 -16.35 -6.65
CA ALA A 17 46.29 -16.87 -7.96
C ALA A 17 45.34 -17.96 -8.47
N GLN A 18 44.77 -18.78 -7.57
CA GLN A 18 43.83 -19.84 -7.93
C GLN A 18 42.42 -19.32 -8.29
N MET A 19 42.05 -18.12 -7.83
CA MET A 19 40.78 -17.48 -8.17
C MET A 19 40.78 -16.84 -9.57
N GLN A 20 41.95 -16.52 -10.14
CA GLN A 20 42.08 -15.87 -11.44
C GLN A 20 41.94 -16.81 -12.65
N SER A 21 41.94 -18.13 -12.44
CA SER A 21 41.67 -19.12 -13.49
C SER A 21 40.29 -19.77 -13.39
N ALA A 22 39.51 -19.48 -12.34
CA ALA A 22 38.18 -20.05 -12.18
C ALA A 22 37.17 -19.44 -13.20
N PRO A 23 36.24 -20.24 -13.75
CA PRO A 23 35.14 -19.74 -14.59
C PRO A 23 34.37 -18.63 -13.87
N TRP A 24 33.94 -17.61 -14.62
CA TRP A 24 33.29 -16.42 -14.06
C TRP A 24 32.08 -16.75 -13.16
N THR A 25 31.34 -17.80 -13.47
CA THR A 25 30.20 -18.31 -12.69
C THR A 25 30.59 -18.76 -11.27
N VAL A 26 31.78 -19.33 -11.09
CA VAL A 26 32.30 -19.77 -9.78
C VAL A 26 32.74 -18.56 -8.94
N ARG A 27 33.25 -17.50 -9.58
CA ARG A 27 33.62 -16.25 -8.89
C ARG A 27 32.40 -15.51 -8.37
N VAL A 28 31.32 -15.49 -9.15
CA VAL A 28 30.04 -14.91 -8.75
C VAL A 28 29.45 -15.70 -7.57
N ALA A 29 29.44 -17.03 -7.63
CA ALA A 29 28.97 -17.88 -6.53
C ALA A 29 29.79 -17.72 -5.22
N ALA A 30 31.10 -17.47 -5.33
CA ALA A 30 31.97 -17.21 -4.17
C ALA A 30 31.74 -15.82 -3.54
N LEU A 31 31.38 -14.81 -4.34
CA LEU A 31 30.99 -13.49 -3.86
C LEU A 31 29.64 -13.50 -3.13
N PHE A 32 28.71 -14.38 -3.53
CA PHE A 32 27.43 -14.56 -2.84
C PHE A 32 27.50 -15.50 -1.63
N LYS A 33 28.54 -16.34 -1.50
CA LYS A 33 28.79 -17.18 -0.32
C LYS A 33 29.52 -16.47 0.82
N GLN A 34 29.98 -15.23 0.61
CA GLN A 34 30.52 -14.41 1.69
C GLN A 34 29.36 -13.76 2.46
N ASP A 35 28.51 -14.62 3.03
CA ASP A 35 27.51 -14.26 4.00
C ASP A 35 28.19 -13.60 5.19
N SER A 36 27.80 -12.34 5.40
CA SER A 36 28.33 -11.45 6.41
C SER A 36 27.94 -11.93 7.81
N PRO A 37 28.89 -12.37 8.66
CA PRO A 37 28.59 -12.65 10.07
C PRO A 37 28.25 -11.38 10.87
N LYS A 38 28.37 -10.20 10.24
CA LYS A 38 28.19 -8.88 10.88
C LYS A 38 26.74 -8.39 10.89
N THR A 39 25.84 -8.98 10.09
CA THR A 39 24.42 -8.57 10.07
C THR A 39 23.64 -9.12 11.27
N LYS A 40 23.96 -10.34 11.76
CA LYS A 40 23.30 -10.90 12.95
C LYS A 40 23.56 -10.09 14.23
N LYS A 41 24.79 -9.62 14.45
CA LYS A 41 25.14 -8.84 15.65
C LYS A 41 24.51 -7.44 15.69
N ARG A 42 24.16 -6.84 14.55
CA ARG A 42 23.52 -5.51 14.52
C ARG A 42 22.03 -5.58 14.82
N VAL A 43 21.37 -6.69 14.49
CA VAL A 43 19.95 -6.92 14.78
C VAL A 43 19.70 -7.21 16.26
N GLU A 44 20.66 -7.81 16.97
CA GLU A 44 20.55 -8.03 18.43
C GLU A 44 20.77 -6.75 19.25
N GLN A 45 21.53 -5.78 18.74
CA GLN A 45 21.88 -4.57 19.49
C GLN A 45 20.79 -3.48 19.46
N ASP A 46 19.84 -3.55 18.52
CA ASP A 46 18.69 -2.63 18.45
C ASP A 46 17.45 -3.12 19.24
N ARG A 47 17.52 -4.28 19.91
CA ARG A 47 16.39 -4.88 20.65
C ARG A 47 16.19 -4.37 22.08
N VAL A 48 17.03 -3.47 22.57
CA VAL A 48 16.85 -2.84 23.90
C VAL A 48 16.21 -1.46 23.73
N ALA A 49 15.07 -1.41 23.04
CA ALA A 49 14.19 -0.26 23.11
C ALA A 49 13.18 -0.53 24.23
N GLU A 50 13.16 0.31 25.26
CA GLU A 50 12.15 0.23 26.32
C GLU A 50 10.74 0.22 25.70
N PRO A 51 9.79 -0.53 26.27
CA PRO A 51 8.40 -0.49 25.85
C PRO A 51 7.83 0.89 26.19
N ILE A 52 7.90 1.82 25.23
CA ILE A 52 7.29 3.14 25.40
C ILE A 52 5.80 3.00 25.11
N ASP A 53 5.03 2.64 26.13
CA ASP A 53 3.57 2.65 26.14
C ASP A 53 3.03 4.07 25.86
N SER A 54 2.82 4.45 24.60
CA SER A 54 1.86 5.53 24.31
C SER A 54 0.53 4.92 23.93
N ALA A 55 -0.52 5.38 24.60
CA ALA A 55 -1.90 5.09 24.26
C ALA A 55 -2.20 5.31 22.75
N VAL A 56 -1.50 6.25 22.11
CA VAL A 56 -1.67 6.67 20.71
C VAL A 56 -1.26 5.59 19.69
N SER A 57 -0.30 4.72 20.02
CA SER A 57 0.18 3.64 19.15
C SER A 57 -0.24 2.26 19.65
N SER A 58 -1.35 2.21 20.41
CA SER A 58 -1.88 0.98 20.97
C SER A 58 -2.68 0.18 19.93
N PRO A 59 -2.83 -1.15 20.10
CA PRO A 59 -3.73 -1.94 19.25
C PRO A 59 -5.17 -1.40 19.23
N GLY A 60 -5.61 -0.81 20.35
CA GLY A 60 -6.92 -0.17 20.46
C GLY A 60 -7.08 1.05 19.55
N ALA A 61 -6.03 1.87 19.40
CA ALA A 61 -6.05 3.04 18.53
C ALA A 61 -6.22 2.64 17.05
N TYR A 62 -5.46 1.66 16.56
CA TYR A 62 -5.59 1.18 15.19
C TYR A 62 -6.93 0.45 14.94
N LEU A 63 -7.50 -0.23 15.94
CA LEU A 63 -8.85 -0.79 15.84
C LEU A 63 -9.90 0.31 15.69
N ALA A 64 -9.85 1.36 16.52
CA ALA A 64 -10.76 2.49 16.45
C ALA A 64 -10.66 3.19 15.08
N LEU A 65 -9.44 3.36 14.57
CA LEU A 65 -9.21 3.92 13.23
C LEU A 65 -9.81 3.04 12.13
N GLY A 66 -9.66 1.72 12.23
CA GLY A 66 -10.27 0.77 11.30
C GLY A 66 -11.80 0.84 11.30
N LEU A 67 -12.42 0.95 12.48
CA LEU A 67 -13.87 1.14 12.62
C LEU A 67 -14.33 2.47 12.03
N LEU A 68 -13.60 3.56 12.27
CA LEU A 68 -13.92 4.88 11.74
C LEU A 68 -13.98 4.87 10.20
N TYR A 69 -12.98 4.27 9.55
CA TYR A 69 -12.99 4.14 8.09
C TYR A 69 -14.09 3.19 7.58
N THR A 70 -14.42 2.14 8.34
CA THR A 70 -15.55 1.26 8.00
C THR A 70 -16.87 2.03 8.07
N ILE A 71 -17.09 2.81 9.13
CA ILE A 71 -18.28 3.65 9.31
C ILE A 71 -18.37 4.69 8.19
N ALA A 72 -17.25 5.27 7.75
CA ALA A 72 -17.23 6.19 6.62
C ALA A 72 -17.53 5.49 5.27
N ALA A 73 -17.12 4.24 5.11
CA ALA A 73 -17.36 3.46 3.89
C ALA A 73 -18.81 2.99 3.73
N VAL A 74 -19.48 2.62 4.83
CA VAL A 74 -20.82 1.99 4.78
C VAL A 74 -21.85 2.89 4.08
N PRO A 75 -22.06 4.16 4.45
CA PRO A 75 -23.00 5.04 3.76
C PRO A 75 -22.70 5.18 2.27
N ALA A 76 -21.42 5.29 1.90
CA ALA A 76 -21.01 5.40 0.50
C ALA A 76 -21.34 4.14 -0.33
N ILE A 77 -21.54 2.98 0.32
CA ILE A 77 -21.99 1.74 -0.33
C ILE A 77 -23.51 1.65 -0.35
N VAL A 78 -24.16 1.81 0.82
CA VAL A 78 -25.58 1.48 1.01
C VAL A 78 -26.54 2.63 0.73
N ALA A 79 -26.07 3.87 0.90
CA ALA A 79 -26.86 5.09 0.73
C ALA A 79 -26.00 6.19 0.08
N PRO A 80 -25.49 5.97 -1.15
CA PRO A 80 -24.54 6.89 -1.79
C PRO A 80 -25.13 8.30 -1.99
N GLN A 81 -26.45 8.42 -2.18
CA GLN A 81 -27.13 9.72 -2.28
C GLN A 81 -27.05 10.50 -0.95
N ALA A 82 -27.32 9.85 0.18
CA ALA A 82 -27.18 10.49 1.49
C ALA A 82 -25.72 10.85 1.81
N ALA A 83 -24.77 10.02 1.35
CA ALA A 83 -23.34 10.36 1.45
C ALA A 83 -22.98 11.57 0.57
N ALA A 84 -23.57 11.67 -0.62
CA ALA A 84 -23.43 12.83 -1.51
C ALA A 84 -24.04 14.09 -0.90
N ASP A 85 -25.25 14.02 -0.36
CA ASP A 85 -25.91 15.13 0.34
C ASP A 85 -25.09 15.63 1.52
N PHE A 86 -24.52 14.72 2.29
CA PHE A 86 -23.63 15.10 3.38
C PHE A 86 -22.39 15.81 2.85
N LEU A 87 -21.74 15.25 1.83
CA LEU A 87 -20.46 15.74 1.32
C LEU A 87 -20.59 17.06 0.56
N PHE A 88 -21.58 17.16 -0.32
CA PHE A 88 -21.75 18.22 -1.32
C PHE A 88 -23.03 19.06 -1.15
N GLY A 89 -23.98 18.61 -0.32
CA GLY A 89 -25.27 19.27 -0.12
C GLY A 89 -26.38 18.76 -1.04
N ALA A 90 -27.63 19.01 -0.66
CA ALA A 90 -28.83 18.46 -1.31
C ALA A 90 -29.27 19.16 -2.61
N ALA A 91 -28.44 20.06 -3.15
CA ALA A 91 -28.85 20.94 -4.26
C ALA A 91 -28.60 20.33 -5.66
N GLN A 92 -27.92 19.19 -5.77
CA GLN A 92 -27.45 18.65 -7.04
C GLN A 92 -28.24 17.40 -7.47
N PRO A 93 -28.53 17.23 -8.77
CA PRO A 93 -29.11 15.99 -9.27
C PRO A 93 -28.16 14.82 -8.97
N HIS A 94 -28.62 13.84 -8.19
CA HIS A 94 -27.86 12.61 -7.99
C HIS A 94 -27.91 11.78 -9.26
N ASP A 95 -26.92 11.97 -10.13
CA ASP A 95 -26.74 11.13 -11.30
C ASP A 95 -26.15 9.77 -10.93
N THR A 96 -26.20 8.85 -11.89
CA THR A 96 -25.67 7.50 -11.74
C THR A 96 -24.14 7.49 -11.58
N GLN A 97 -23.42 8.49 -12.08
CA GLN A 97 -21.95 8.53 -11.96
C GLN A 97 -21.55 8.82 -10.51
N PHE A 98 -22.27 9.69 -9.80
CA PHE A 98 -22.05 9.94 -8.38
C PHE A 98 -22.18 8.67 -7.55
N GLU A 99 -23.25 7.91 -7.74
CA GLU A 99 -23.46 6.68 -6.97
C GLU A 99 -22.34 5.67 -7.22
N GLN A 100 -21.90 5.56 -8.47
CA GLN A 100 -20.77 4.72 -8.87
C GLN A 100 -19.47 5.17 -8.20
N LEU A 101 -19.17 6.47 -8.23
CA LEU A 101 -17.97 7.04 -7.62
C LEU A 101 -17.95 6.89 -6.10
N PHE A 102 -19.08 7.05 -5.41
CA PHE A 102 -19.14 6.84 -3.95
C PHE A 102 -18.85 5.37 -3.58
N ARG A 103 -19.38 4.41 -4.34
CA ARG A 103 -19.08 2.98 -4.11
C ARG A 103 -17.61 2.66 -4.34
N ILE A 104 -17.00 3.25 -5.37
CA ILE A 104 -15.55 3.13 -5.62
C ILE A 104 -14.75 3.82 -4.50
N PHE A 105 -15.15 5.01 -4.06
CA PHE A 105 -14.53 5.73 -2.96
C PHE A 105 -14.55 4.94 -1.65
N ALA A 106 -15.65 4.22 -1.39
CA ALA A 106 -15.76 3.33 -0.24
C ALA A 106 -14.67 2.24 -0.23
N ALA A 107 -14.23 1.75 -1.39
CA ALA A 107 -13.13 0.78 -1.48
C ALA A 107 -11.80 1.35 -0.95
N GLY A 108 -11.55 2.65 -1.14
CA GLY A 108 -10.40 3.36 -0.57
C GLY A 108 -10.47 3.40 0.97
N ASN A 109 -11.63 3.73 1.52
CA ASN A 109 -11.85 3.72 2.98
C ASN A 109 -11.72 2.31 3.57
N LEU A 110 -12.27 1.27 2.92
CA LEU A 110 -12.08 -0.11 3.38
C LEU A 110 -10.61 -0.57 3.29
N SER A 111 -9.85 -0.07 2.32
CA SER A 111 -8.41 -0.31 2.24
C SER A 111 -7.68 0.32 3.43
N ALA A 112 -8.04 1.55 3.81
CA ALA A 112 -7.51 2.20 5.02
C ALA A 112 -7.92 1.44 6.31
N ALA A 113 -9.16 0.93 6.36
CA ALA A 113 -9.65 0.13 7.47
C ALA A 113 -8.85 -1.16 7.66
N THR A 114 -8.63 -1.90 6.57
CA THR A 114 -7.86 -3.16 6.60
C THR A 114 -6.38 -2.93 6.85
N ALA A 115 -5.77 -1.86 6.32
CA ALA A 115 -4.41 -1.47 6.68
C ALA A 115 -4.29 -1.18 8.19
N SER A 116 -5.25 -0.44 8.76
CA SER A 116 -5.30 -0.17 10.20
C SER A 116 -5.45 -1.46 11.02
N LEU A 117 -6.32 -2.37 10.59
CA LEU A 117 -6.48 -3.68 11.23
C LEU A 117 -5.21 -4.55 11.11
N ALA A 118 -4.47 -4.48 10.01
CA ALA A 118 -3.19 -5.17 9.87
C ALA A 118 -2.15 -4.58 10.85
N ILE A 119 -2.04 -3.25 10.94
CA ILE A 119 -1.13 -2.57 11.88
C ILE A 119 -1.48 -2.90 13.33
N LYS A 120 -2.77 -3.06 13.66
CA LYS A 120 -3.19 -3.54 14.98
C LYS A 120 -2.51 -4.85 15.39
N TYR A 121 -2.32 -5.81 14.48
CA TYR A 121 -1.59 -7.05 14.79
C TYR A 121 -0.13 -6.74 15.11
N GLY A 122 0.53 -5.90 14.30
CA GLY A 122 1.88 -5.42 14.58
C GLY A 122 2.01 -4.71 15.94
N ALA A 123 1.02 -3.89 16.31
CA ALA A 123 0.97 -3.24 17.62
C ALA A 123 0.81 -4.26 18.76
N LYS A 124 -0.05 -5.26 18.57
CA LYS A 124 -0.35 -6.28 19.59
C LYS A 124 0.87 -7.14 19.87
N ASP A 125 1.63 -7.46 18.83
CA ASP A 125 2.75 -8.39 18.90
C ASP A 125 4.10 -7.66 19.11
N GLY A 126 4.09 -6.33 19.34
CA GLY A 126 5.29 -5.53 19.51
C GLY A 126 6.16 -5.41 18.26
N ALA A 127 5.57 -5.68 17.08
CA ALA A 127 6.23 -5.77 15.79
C ALA A 127 6.12 -4.49 14.93
N LEU A 128 5.61 -3.36 15.45
CA LEU A 128 5.52 -2.08 14.72
C LEU A 128 6.88 -1.59 14.15
N GLY A 129 7.99 -2.13 14.67
CA GLY A 129 9.33 -1.90 14.12
C GLY A 129 9.56 -2.49 12.72
N ASP A 130 8.74 -3.45 12.28
CA ASP A 130 8.94 -4.16 11.02
C ASP A 130 8.61 -3.28 9.80
N SER A 131 9.27 -3.57 8.68
CA SER A 131 9.15 -2.77 7.45
C SER A 131 7.74 -2.72 6.88
N VAL A 132 6.95 -3.79 7.08
CA VAL A 132 5.57 -3.87 6.64
C VAL A 132 4.69 -2.86 7.37
N TYR A 133 4.70 -2.86 8.71
CA TYR A 133 3.84 -1.97 9.49
C TYR A 133 4.26 -0.51 9.34
N LYS A 134 5.57 -0.22 9.34
CA LYS A 134 6.09 1.13 9.05
C LYS A 134 5.62 1.66 7.70
N ARG A 135 5.58 0.80 6.68
CA ARG A 135 5.09 1.16 5.35
C ARG A 135 3.59 1.44 5.36
N LEU A 136 2.80 0.61 6.04
CA LEU A 136 1.35 0.82 6.14
C LEU A 136 1.03 2.09 6.95
N GLU A 137 1.77 2.39 8.01
CA GLU A 137 1.66 3.66 8.76
C GLU A 137 2.01 4.86 7.87
N ALA A 138 3.14 4.80 7.15
CA ALA A 138 3.53 5.84 6.21
C ALA A 138 2.47 6.03 5.10
N ALA A 139 1.86 4.94 4.64
CA ALA A 139 0.80 4.97 3.65
C ALA A 139 -0.50 5.60 4.20
N LEU A 140 -0.88 5.31 5.45
CA LEU A 140 -2.00 5.97 6.12
C LEU A 140 -1.75 7.48 6.31
N ILE A 141 -0.54 7.86 6.73
CA ILE A 141 -0.14 9.27 6.85
C ILE A 141 -0.21 9.95 5.48
N ALA A 142 0.34 9.33 4.43
CA ALA A 142 0.30 9.87 3.08
C ALA A 142 -1.14 10.01 2.57
N PHE A 143 -1.98 8.99 2.76
CA PHE A 143 -3.40 9.02 2.40
C PHE A 143 -4.15 10.15 3.09
N ALA A 144 -3.96 10.29 4.41
CA ALA A 144 -4.60 11.32 5.20
C ALA A 144 -4.13 12.72 4.79
N THR A 145 -2.83 12.88 4.49
CA THR A 145 -2.24 14.14 4.04
C THR A 145 -2.76 14.54 2.66
N VAL A 146 -2.78 13.60 1.69
CA VAL A 146 -3.32 13.86 0.35
C VAL A 146 -4.81 14.20 0.43
N SER A 147 -5.58 13.48 1.25
CA SER A 147 -7.01 13.74 1.45
C SER A 147 -7.27 15.10 2.10
N ALA A 148 -6.51 15.47 3.12
CA ALA A 148 -6.62 16.77 3.77
C ALA A 148 -6.22 17.92 2.81
N LEU A 149 -5.16 17.73 2.01
CA LEU A 149 -4.76 18.71 0.99
C LEU A 149 -5.82 18.88 -0.09
N LEU A 150 -6.38 17.77 -0.59
CA LEU A 150 -7.47 17.80 -1.57
C LEU A 150 -8.69 18.54 -1.03
N GLN A 151 -9.09 18.27 0.22
CA GLN A 151 -10.20 18.98 0.86
C GLN A 151 -9.89 20.46 1.04
N THR A 152 -8.72 20.81 1.56
CA THR A 152 -8.32 22.21 1.80
C THR A 152 -8.30 23.02 0.50
N THR A 153 -7.73 22.43 -0.56
CA THR A 153 -7.65 23.09 -1.87
C THR A 153 -9.03 23.24 -2.51
N THR A 154 -9.91 22.26 -2.35
CA THR A 154 -11.30 22.32 -2.85
C THR A 154 -12.12 23.34 -2.06
N SER A 155 -12.00 23.35 -0.72
CA SER A 155 -12.72 24.28 0.16
C SER A 155 -12.29 25.73 0.00
N ALA A 156 -11.06 25.96 -0.48
CA ALA A 156 -10.54 27.30 -0.72
C ALA A 156 -11.05 27.92 -2.02
N GLN A 157 -11.74 27.15 -2.88
CA GLN A 157 -12.32 27.67 -4.12
C GLN A 157 -13.59 28.47 -3.81
N PRO A 158 -13.85 29.58 -4.52
CA PRO A 158 -15.08 30.37 -4.34
C PRO A 158 -16.36 29.54 -4.52
N ASP A 159 -16.32 28.58 -5.45
CA ASP A 159 -17.41 27.67 -5.78
C ASP A 159 -17.16 26.28 -5.16
N SER A 160 -16.68 26.26 -3.91
CA SER A 160 -16.40 25.01 -3.20
C SER A 160 -17.62 24.10 -3.21
N VAL A 161 -17.42 22.89 -3.72
CA VAL A 161 -18.44 21.84 -3.71
C VAL A 161 -18.65 21.21 -2.34
N LEU A 162 -17.71 21.36 -1.40
CA LEU A 162 -17.78 20.71 -0.10
C LEU A 162 -18.67 21.48 0.88
N THR A 163 -19.53 20.76 1.61
CA THR A 163 -20.24 21.33 2.75
C THR A 163 -19.29 21.60 3.93
N PHE A 164 -19.61 22.61 4.72
CA PHE A 164 -18.82 22.93 5.92
C PHE A 164 -18.77 21.76 6.94
N PRO A 165 -19.87 21.04 7.23
CA PRO A 165 -19.81 19.87 8.11
C PRO A 165 -18.95 18.74 7.56
N SER A 166 -19.00 18.47 6.25
CA SER A 166 -18.24 17.37 5.65
C SER A 166 -16.74 17.64 5.64
N PHE A 167 -16.34 18.90 5.42
CA PHE A 167 -14.96 19.35 5.55
C PHE A 167 -14.41 19.02 6.94
N TRP A 168 -15.08 19.46 8.02
CA TRP A 168 -14.58 19.24 9.38
C TRP A 168 -14.61 17.78 9.81
N ALA A 169 -15.66 17.03 9.46
CA ALA A 169 -15.73 15.60 9.76
C ALA A 169 -14.56 14.85 9.11
N SER A 170 -14.30 15.14 7.85
CA SER A 170 -13.21 14.51 7.10
C SER A 170 -11.85 14.95 7.63
N PHE A 171 -11.65 16.23 7.98
CA PHE A 171 -10.42 16.73 8.59
C PHE A 171 -10.15 16.08 9.94
N ALA A 172 -11.17 15.82 10.76
CA ALA A 172 -11.04 15.12 12.03
C ALA A 172 -10.57 13.67 11.83
N ILE A 173 -11.14 12.95 10.86
CA ILE A 173 -10.70 11.60 10.50
C ILE A 173 -9.24 11.61 10.05
N MET A 174 -8.85 12.53 9.16
CA MET A 174 -7.47 12.62 8.66
C MET A 174 -6.48 13.04 9.76
N GLY A 175 -6.85 14.00 10.61
CA GLY A 175 -6.04 14.42 11.74
C GLY A 175 -5.80 13.28 12.74
N LEU A 176 -6.84 12.51 13.07
CA LEU A 176 -6.72 11.34 13.93
C LEU A 176 -5.85 10.26 13.28
N THR A 177 -6.01 10.03 11.98
CA THR A 177 -5.19 9.08 11.21
C THR A 177 -3.71 9.43 11.31
N VAL A 178 -3.36 10.70 11.05
CA VAL A 178 -1.98 11.18 11.18
C VAL A 178 -1.49 11.05 12.61
N ALA A 179 -2.28 11.47 13.60
CA ALA A 179 -1.87 11.42 15.01
C ALA A 179 -1.56 9.98 15.47
N ILE A 180 -2.43 9.02 15.16
CA ILE A 180 -2.26 7.61 15.52
C ILE A 180 -1.05 7.01 14.80
N ALA A 181 -1.01 7.11 13.46
CA ALA A 181 0.07 6.52 12.67
C ALA A 181 1.43 7.16 12.95
N TRP A 182 1.47 8.47 13.20
CA TRP A 182 2.70 9.17 13.58
C TRP A 182 3.19 8.76 14.97
N GLY A 183 2.28 8.47 15.90
CA GLY A 183 2.62 7.99 17.24
C GLY A 183 3.43 6.69 17.19
N GLY A 184 3.06 5.74 16.32
CA GLY A 184 3.84 4.53 16.08
C GLY A 184 5.14 4.82 15.32
N PHE A 185 5.03 5.56 14.21
CA PHE A 185 6.15 5.80 13.30
C PHE A 185 7.30 6.63 13.92
N GLY A 186 6.96 7.73 14.60
CA GLY A 186 7.94 8.67 15.19
C GLY A 186 8.75 8.08 16.34
N LYS A 187 8.19 7.07 17.04
CA LYS A 187 8.86 6.40 18.16
C LYS A 187 9.92 5.40 17.74
N THR A 188 9.87 4.90 16.51
CA THR A 188 10.84 3.91 16.03
C THR A 188 12.23 4.49 15.74
N GLY A 189 12.46 5.79 15.96
CA GLY A 189 13.77 6.43 15.83
C GLY A 189 14.26 6.66 14.40
N TYR A 190 13.47 6.27 13.39
CA TYR A 190 13.87 6.35 11.99
C TYR A 190 13.58 7.71 11.32
N GLY A 191 12.99 8.67 12.03
CA GLY A 191 12.49 9.93 11.49
C GLY A 191 11.50 9.71 10.35
N LEU A 192 10.84 10.77 9.84
CA LEU A 192 10.04 10.68 8.61
C LEU A 192 10.95 10.46 7.38
N SER A 193 11.63 9.33 7.31
CA SER A 193 12.45 8.96 6.16
C SER A 193 11.53 8.50 5.04
N LEU A 194 10.79 9.46 4.47
CA LEU A 194 10.12 9.34 3.17
C LEU A 194 11.10 8.85 2.10
N LYS A 195 12.41 9.11 2.27
CA LYS A 195 13.49 8.58 1.44
C LYS A 195 13.61 7.04 1.48
N ARG A 196 13.07 6.37 2.49
CA ARG A 196 13.17 4.90 2.64
C ARG A 196 11.83 4.19 2.50
N TYR A 197 10.75 4.81 2.96
CA TYR A 197 9.42 4.20 3.01
C TYR A 197 8.36 4.95 2.19
N GLY A 198 8.76 6.03 1.48
CA GLY A 198 7.86 6.74 0.58
C GLY A 198 7.56 5.96 -0.71
N PRO A 199 6.62 6.46 -1.52
CA PRO A 199 6.20 5.80 -2.76
C PRO A 199 7.34 5.65 -3.76
N LEU A 200 8.22 6.65 -3.91
CA LEU A 200 9.32 6.61 -4.88
C LEU A 200 10.36 5.51 -4.58
N PRO A 201 10.90 5.36 -3.35
CA PRO A 201 11.76 4.24 -3.01
C PRO A 201 11.11 2.87 -3.19
N ILE A 202 9.81 2.74 -2.89
CA ILE A 202 9.06 1.50 -3.12
C ILE A 202 9.04 1.21 -4.62
N LEU A 203 8.64 2.16 -5.45
CA LEU A 203 8.63 1.98 -6.90
C LEU A 203 10.00 1.64 -7.46
N LYS A 204 11.05 2.30 -6.99
CA LYS A 204 12.42 1.99 -7.41
C LYS A 204 12.82 0.56 -6.99
N LYS A 205 12.56 0.16 -5.75
CA LYS A 205 12.86 -1.19 -5.27
C LYS A 205 12.08 -2.25 -6.04
N VAL A 206 10.78 -2.03 -6.29
CA VAL A 206 9.97 -2.95 -7.10
C VAL A 206 10.47 -2.98 -8.53
N GLN A 207 11.03 -1.88 -9.07
CA GLN A 207 11.59 -1.84 -10.42
C GLN A 207 12.85 -2.70 -10.48
N ASP A 208 13.75 -2.48 -9.53
CA ASP A 208 14.99 -3.24 -9.38
C ASP A 208 14.68 -4.74 -9.18
N ASP A 209 13.68 -5.06 -8.36
CA ASP A 209 13.19 -6.42 -8.15
C ASP A 209 12.59 -7.00 -9.45
N THR A 210 11.75 -6.26 -10.18
CA THR A 210 11.08 -6.72 -11.41
C THR A 210 12.06 -6.94 -12.56
N VAL A 211 13.09 -6.10 -12.67
CA VAL A 211 14.17 -6.30 -13.64
C VAL A 211 15.04 -7.50 -13.23
N GLY A 212 15.23 -7.73 -11.92
CA GLY A 212 15.90 -8.92 -11.38
C GLY A 212 15.12 -10.22 -11.50
N LEU A 213 13.79 -10.15 -11.64
CA LEU A 213 12.86 -11.30 -11.64
C LEU A 213 12.96 -12.21 -12.88
N GLY A 214 13.77 -11.86 -13.87
CA GLY A 214 14.21 -12.77 -14.93
C GLY A 214 15.06 -13.93 -14.41
N ASN A 215 15.62 -13.83 -13.19
CA ASN A 215 16.56 -14.81 -12.63
C ASN A 215 16.07 -15.55 -11.37
N THR A 216 14.88 -15.27 -10.84
CA THR A 216 14.39 -15.90 -9.60
C THR A 216 13.57 -17.17 -9.90
N ALA A 217 13.93 -18.25 -9.21
CA ALA A 217 13.53 -19.64 -9.43
C ALA A 217 12.01 -19.89 -9.52
N ALA A 218 11.65 -20.91 -10.32
CA ALA A 218 10.31 -21.34 -10.71
C ALA A 218 9.47 -21.98 -9.56
N GLY A 219 9.17 -21.22 -8.51
CA GLY A 219 8.21 -21.61 -7.45
C GLY A 219 6.87 -20.86 -7.58
N SER A 220 5.77 -21.47 -7.08
CA SER A 220 4.43 -20.86 -7.06
C SER A 220 4.35 -19.59 -6.22
N SER A 221 5.09 -19.52 -5.10
CA SER A 221 5.27 -18.30 -4.30
C SER A 221 5.91 -17.16 -5.11
N GLY A 222 6.82 -17.49 -6.02
CA GLY A 222 7.45 -16.53 -6.93
C GLY A 222 6.47 -15.89 -7.92
N LEU A 223 5.48 -16.62 -8.42
CA LEU A 223 4.47 -16.05 -9.30
C LEU A 223 3.55 -15.07 -8.54
N VAL A 224 3.08 -15.46 -7.36
CA VAL A 224 2.22 -14.61 -6.53
C VAL A 224 2.93 -13.31 -6.15
N ALA A 225 4.19 -13.39 -5.71
CA ALA A 225 5.01 -12.22 -5.43
C ALA A 225 5.15 -11.29 -6.65
N LYS A 226 5.39 -11.85 -7.85
CA LYS A 226 5.45 -11.10 -9.12
C LYS A 226 4.15 -10.37 -9.42
N LEU A 227 3.00 -11.01 -9.20
CA LEU A 227 1.70 -10.39 -9.44
C LEU A 227 1.44 -9.22 -8.48
N TYR A 228 1.78 -9.35 -7.19
CA TYR A 228 1.68 -8.23 -6.26
C TYR A 228 2.67 -7.09 -6.58
N ALA A 229 3.88 -7.41 -7.06
CA ALA A 229 4.82 -6.41 -7.55
C ALA A 229 4.24 -5.63 -8.75
N ALA A 230 3.67 -6.32 -9.74
CA ALA A 230 3.02 -5.68 -10.88
C ALA A 230 1.83 -4.81 -10.46
N LEU A 231 0.98 -5.30 -9.54
CA LEU A 231 -0.13 -4.53 -8.98
C LEU A 231 0.35 -3.28 -8.24
N THR A 232 1.46 -3.34 -7.52
CA THR A 232 2.05 -2.17 -6.84
C THR A 232 2.31 -1.03 -7.83
N PHE A 233 2.92 -1.36 -8.98
CA PHE A 233 3.17 -0.39 -10.05
C PHE A 233 1.90 0.11 -10.71
N ALA A 234 1.01 -0.80 -11.07
CA ALA A 234 -0.24 -0.47 -11.73
C ALA A 234 -1.07 0.50 -10.89
N PHE A 235 -1.19 0.24 -9.58
CA PHE A 235 -1.91 1.12 -8.67
C PHE A 235 -1.22 2.45 -8.44
N ALA A 236 0.10 2.48 -8.23
CA ALA A 236 0.81 3.76 -8.08
C ALA A 236 0.68 4.65 -9.32
N GLY A 237 0.82 4.06 -10.52
CA GLY A 237 0.64 4.76 -11.79
C GLY A 237 -0.80 5.24 -11.97
N ALA A 238 -1.78 4.36 -11.73
CA ALA A 238 -3.20 4.71 -11.82
C ALA A 238 -3.57 5.83 -10.85
N GLY A 239 -3.20 5.72 -9.57
CA GLY A 239 -3.51 6.72 -8.55
C GLY A 239 -2.88 8.09 -8.86
N ALA A 240 -1.63 8.11 -9.34
CA ALA A 240 -1.00 9.35 -9.80
C ALA A 240 -1.76 9.95 -10.99
N SER A 241 -2.18 9.14 -11.96
CA SER A 241 -2.95 9.61 -13.11
C SER A 241 -4.34 10.15 -12.70
N TYR A 242 -5.01 9.55 -11.71
CA TYR A 242 -6.31 10.02 -11.23
C TYR A 242 -6.22 11.36 -10.51
N LEU A 243 -5.07 11.65 -9.88
CA LEU A 243 -4.82 12.94 -9.24
C LEU A 243 -4.39 14.03 -10.23
N LEU A 244 -3.50 13.70 -11.17
CA LEU A 244 -2.86 14.66 -12.06
C LEU A 244 -3.63 14.92 -13.36
N LEU A 245 -4.32 13.89 -13.87
CA LEU A 245 -5.09 13.88 -15.12
C LEU A 245 -6.53 13.46 -14.82
N SER A 246 -7.12 14.08 -13.79
CA SER A 246 -8.39 13.62 -13.21
C SER A 246 -9.55 13.64 -14.19
N GLU A 247 -9.59 14.63 -15.08
CA GLU A 247 -10.68 14.79 -16.05
C GLU A 247 -10.58 13.73 -17.15
N GLU A 248 -9.39 13.57 -17.73
CA GLU A 248 -9.12 12.62 -18.81
C GLU A 248 -9.26 11.18 -18.34
N THR A 249 -8.80 10.88 -17.12
CA THR A 249 -8.89 9.53 -16.57
C THR A 249 -10.30 9.20 -16.12
N LEU A 250 -11.05 10.16 -15.56
CA LEU A 250 -12.47 9.95 -15.23
C LEU A 250 -13.29 9.72 -16.50
N ALA A 251 -13.13 10.59 -17.52
CA ALA A 251 -13.76 10.40 -18.83
C ALA A 251 -13.34 9.07 -19.48
N GLY A 252 -12.06 8.73 -19.39
CA GLY A 252 -11.51 7.49 -19.91
C GLY A 252 -12.07 6.25 -19.21
N VAL A 253 -12.43 6.30 -17.92
CA VAL A 253 -12.92 5.13 -17.17
C VAL A 253 -14.44 5.06 -17.11
N LEU A 254 -15.15 6.18 -17.00
CA LEU A 254 -16.61 6.22 -16.85
C LEU A 254 -17.34 6.84 -18.05
N GLY A 255 -16.64 7.13 -19.15
CA GLY A 255 -17.23 7.62 -20.40
C GLY A 255 -17.58 9.12 -20.40
N GLY A 256 -17.34 9.85 -19.31
CA GLY A 256 -17.59 11.29 -19.22
C GLY A 256 -17.27 11.86 -17.83
N VAL A 257 -17.46 13.17 -17.68
CA VAL A 257 -17.24 13.92 -16.42
C VAL A 257 -18.51 14.69 -16.07
N GLN A 258 -19.09 14.41 -14.90
CA GLN A 258 -20.34 15.02 -14.43
C GLN A 258 -20.06 16.00 -13.28
N GLY A 259 -19.31 17.06 -13.57
CA GLY A 259 -19.10 18.18 -12.63
C GLY A 259 -17.88 18.07 -11.70
N ALA A 260 -17.73 19.08 -10.84
CA ALA A 260 -16.57 19.27 -9.97
C ALA A 260 -16.55 18.29 -8.80
N GLU A 261 -17.71 17.87 -8.31
CA GLU A 261 -17.91 16.86 -7.28
C GLU A 261 -17.40 15.49 -7.76
N SER A 262 -17.68 15.12 -9.02
CA SER A 262 -17.20 13.88 -9.64
C SER A 262 -15.68 13.89 -9.76
N LEU A 263 -15.10 15.02 -10.15
CA LEU A 263 -13.64 15.22 -10.18
C LEU A 263 -13.03 15.15 -8.77
N PHE A 264 -13.69 15.71 -7.76
CA PHE A 264 -13.24 15.63 -6.38
C PHE A 264 -13.20 14.16 -5.90
N LEU A 265 -14.28 13.41 -6.08
CA LEU A 265 -14.33 11.99 -5.72
C LEU A 265 -13.27 11.18 -6.46
N TRP A 266 -13.10 11.43 -7.75
CA TRP A 266 -12.10 10.74 -8.56
C TRP A 266 -10.67 10.99 -8.08
N ARG A 267 -10.35 12.23 -7.72
CA ARG A 267 -9.07 12.57 -7.08
C ARG A 267 -8.92 11.91 -5.71
N ALA A 268 -9.98 11.86 -4.90
CA ALA A 268 -9.95 11.19 -3.60
C ALA A 268 -9.68 9.68 -3.73
N ILE A 269 -10.32 9.02 -4.71
CA ILE A 269 -10.04 7.64 -5.11
C ILE A 269 -8.58 7.51 -5.55
N GLY A 270 -8.10 8.43 -6.39
CA GLY A 270 -6.70 8.52 -6.82
C GLY A 270 -5.72 8.61 -5.66
N GLY A 271 -6.04 9.39 -4.63
CA GLY A 271 -5.27 9.49 -3.39
C GLY A 271 -5.12 8.15 -2.69
N ALA A 272 -6.21 7.39 -2.52
CA ALA A 272 -6.15 6.05 -1.93
C ALA A 272 -5.36 5.06 -2.80
N VAL A 273 -5.61 5.07 -4.12
CA VAL A 273 -4.95 4.18 -5.10
C VAL A 273 -3.47 4.51 -5.27
N LEU A 274 -3.04 5.75 -5.01
CA LEU A 274 -1.62 6.13 -5.04
C LEU A 274 -0.88 5.76 -3.74
N THR A 275 -1.53 5.90 -2.59
CA THR A 275 -0.85 5.87 -1.29
C THR A 275 -1.01 4.55 -0.56
N LEU A 276 -2.25 4.04 -0.44
CA LEU A 276 -2.56 2.86 0.36
C LEU A 276 -2.45 1.57 -0.44
N VAL A 277 -3.14 1.49 -1.57
CA VAL A 277 -3.25 0.24 -2.33
C VAL A 277 -1.87 -0.30 -2.78
N PRO A 278 -0.90 0.53 -3.23
CA PRO A 278 0.43 0.07 -3.57
C PRO A 278 1.22 -0.40 -2.34
N ALA A 279 1.06 0.27 -1.19
CA ALA A 279 1.69 -0.16 0.05
C ALA A 279 1.16 -1.51 0.54
N VAL A 280 -0.15 -1.75 0.38
CA VAL A 280 -0.79 -3.04 0.67
C VAL A 280 -0.27 -4.12 -0.28
N ALA A 281 -0.32 -3.88 -1.60
CA ALA A 281 0.17 -4.82 -2.60
C ALA A 281 1.65 -5.17 -2.37
N TYR A 282 2.49 -4.17 -2.09
CA TYR A 282 3.92 -4.40 -1.86
C TYR A 282 4.20 -5.14 -0.54
N SER A 283 3.40 -4.92 0.51
CA SER A 283 3.48 -5.73 1.73
C SER A 283 3.06 -7.18 1.50
N LEU A 284 2.05 -7.42 0.68
CA LEU A 284 1.65 -8.77 0.26
C LEU A 284 2.69 -9.44 -0.63
N LYS A 285 3.42 -8.67 -1.46
CA LYS A 285 4.58 -9.14 -2.22
C LYS A 285 5.66 -9.68 -1.28
N GLU A 286 6.08 -8.91 -0.28
CA GLU A 286 7.12 -9.35 0.66
C GLU A 286 6.67 -10.58 1.46
N ALA A 287 5.40 -10.63 1.88
CA ALA A 287 4.84 -11.81 2.54
C ALA A 287 4.84 -13.05 1.63
N ALA A 288 4.54 -12.88 0.33
CA ALA A 288 4.58 -13.96 -0.64
C ALA A 288 6.00 -14.52 -0.83
N GLU A 289 7.02 -13.65 -0.83
CA GLU A 289 8.43 -14.06 -0.94
C GLU A 289 8.91 -14.86 0.27
N ASN A 290 8.36 -14.59 1.45
CA ASN A 290 8.73 -15.24 2.70
C ASN A 290 7.80 -16.42 3.09
N ASP A 291 6.81 -16.77 2.26
CA ASP A 291 5.73 -17.74 2.57
C ASP A 291 4.88 -17.37 3.81
N ASP A 292 4.82 -16.08 4.14
CA ASP A 292 4.10 -15.56 5.31
C ASP A 292 2.63 -15.19 4.99
N LEU A 293 2.15 -15.38 3.75
CA LEU A 293 0.77 -15.00 3.35
C LEU A 293 -0.33 -15.62 4.22
N GLY A 294 -0.02 -16.71 4.94
CA GLY A 294 -0.92 -17.37 5.88
C GLY A 294 -1.13 -16.62 7.20
N GLU A 295 -0.27 -15.67 7.53
CA GLU A 295 -0.35 -14.94 8.79
C GLU A 295 -1.54 -13.96 8.82
N ALA A 296 -2.08 -13.76 10.02
CA ALA A 296 -3.26 -12.91 10.25
C ALA A 296 -3.21 -11.51 9.61
N PRO A 297 -2.13 -10.71 9.76
CA PRO A 297 -2.07 -9.38 9.13
C PRO A 297 -2.19 -9.45 7.60
N TYR A 298 -1.54 -10.41 6.94
CA TYR A 298 -1.58 -10.53 5.48
C TYR A 298 -2.90 -11.12 4.98
N LYS A 299 -3.57 -11.98 5.76
CA LYS A 299 -4.96 -12.38 5.50
C LYS A 299 -5.89 -11.16 5.52
N VAL A 300 -5.75 -10.27 6.49
CA VAL A 300 -6.55 -9.03 6.55
C VAL A 300 -6.27 -8.12 5.36
N LEU A 301 -5.00 -7.94 4.98
CA LEU A 301 -4.63 -7.16 3.79
C LEU A 301 -5.18 -7.76 2.49
N ASN A 302 -5.12 -9.08 2.34
CA ASN A 302 -5.72 -9.79 1.20
C ASN A 302 -7.24 -9.62 1.15
N PHE A 303 -7.91 -9.73 2.31
CA PHE A 303 -9.34 -9.49 2.40
C PHE A 303 -9.69 -8.05 1.98
N GLY A 304 -8.92 -7.07 2.45
CA GLY A 304 -9.06 -5.67 2.06
C GLY A 304 -8.89 -5.44 0.57
N LEU A 305 -7.81 -5.95 -0.02
CA LEU A 305 -7.54 -5.81 -1.45
C LEU A 305 -8.59 -6.53 -2.32
N ALA A 306 -9.01 -7.73 -1.92
CA ALA A 306 -10.05 -8.48 -2.61
C ALA A 306 -11.41 -7.76 -2.55
N GLY A 307 -11.78 -7.26 -1.37
CA GLY A 307 -13.01 -6.49 -1.15
C GLY A 307 -13.01 -5.16 -1.91
N ALA A 308 -11.89 -4.44 -1.89
CA ALA A 308 -11.72 -3.21 -2.67
C ALA A 308 -11.86 -3.49 -4.17
N GLY A 309 -11.22 -4.55 -4.67
CA GLY A 309 -11.39 -4.98 -6.06
C GLY A 309 -12.83 -5.38 -6.38
N ALA A 310 -13.51 -6.13 -5.51
CA ALA A 310 -14.91 -6.51 -5.72
C ALA A 310 -15.84 -5.30 -5.82
N LEU A 311 -15.64 -4.25 -5.01
CA LEU A 311 -16.39 -2.99 -5.11
C LEU A 311 -16.12 -2.26 -6.43
N HIS A 312 -14.87 -2.18 -6.87
CA HIS A 312 -14.54 -1.61 -8.18
C HIS A 312 -15.20 -2.42 -9.31
N LEU A 313 -15.15 -3.75 -9.26
CA LEU A 313 -15.77 -4.62 -10.26
C LEU A 313 -17.30 -4.48 -10.28
N ALA A 314 -17.94 -4.35 -9.11
CA ALA A 314 -19.38 -4.17 -8.99
C ALA A 314 -19.89 -2.89 -9.67
N VAL A 315 -19.00 -1.89 -9.85
CA VAL A 315 -19.30 -0.65 -10.58
C VAL A 315 -18.85 -0.73 -12.03
N LEU A 316 -17.60 -1.10 -12.26
CA LEU A 316 -16.98 -1.02 -13.59
C LEU A 316 -17.49 -2.10 -14.56
N LEU A 317 -17.83 -3.30 -14.06
CA LEU A 317 -18.29 -4.38 -14.93
C LEU A 317 -19.66 -4.06 -15.56
N PRO A 318 -20.70 -3.65 -14.80
CA PRO A 318 -21.96 -3.19 -15.41
C PRO A 318 -21.77 -2.01 -16.37
N THR A 319 -20.92 -1.04 -16.02
CA THR A 319 -20.62 0.11 -16.89
C THR A 319 -19.99 -0.32 -18.21
N GLN A 320 -19.05 -1.27 -18.18
CA GLN A 320 -18.44 -1.85 -19.38
C GLN A 320 -19.47 -2.64 -20.22
N LEU A 321 -20.31 -3.46 -19.58
CA LEU A 321 -21.31 -4.28 -20.27
C LEU A 321 -22.43 -3.44 -20.90
N ALA A 322 -22.76 -2.31 -20.31
CA ALA A 322 -23.72 -1.34 -20.85
C ALA A 322 -23.14 -0.49 -22.01
N GLY A 323 -21.83 -0.61 -22.30
CA GLY A 323 -21.15 0.24 -23.28
C GLY A 323 -21.02 1.70 -22.84
N ALA A 324 -21.19 1.99 -21.54
CA ALA A 324 -21.10 3.32 -20.96
C ALA A 324 -19.67 3.66 -20.47
N GLY A 325 -18.77 2.68 -20.42
CA GLY A 325 -17.36 2.87 -20.09
C GLY A 325 -16.59 3.62 -21.18
N GLY A 326 -15.54 4.34 -20.77
CA GLY A 326 -14.60 4.96 -21.69
C GLY A 326 -13.49 4.00 -22.15
N PHE A 327 -12.49 4.53 -22.87
CA PHE A 327 -11.42 3.73 -23.45
C PHE A 327 -10.47 3.06 -22.44
N LEU A 328 -10.38 3.58 -21.21
CA LEU A 328 -9.55 3.03 -20.12
C LEU A 328 -10.28 1.99 -19.27
N THR A 329 -11.61 1.89 -19.37
CA THR A 329 -12.41 0.96 -18.56
C THR A 329 -11.89 -0.48 -18.61
N PRO A 330 -11.54 -1.07 -19.77
CA PRO A 330 -11.04 -2.45 -19.82
C PRO A 330 -9.73 -2.65 -19.06
N VAL A 331 -8.84 -1.66 -19.09
CA VAL A 331 -7.52 -1.72 -18.42
C VAL A 331 -7.70 -1.65 -16.90
N VAL A 332 -8.53 -0.71 -16.43
CA VAL A 332 -8.82 -0.57 -15.00
C VAL A 332 -9.58 -1.80 -14.49
N LEU A 333 -10.57 -2.28 -15.23
CA LEU A 333 -11.30 -3.51 -14.92
C LEU A 333 -10.35 -4.70 -14.81
N GLY A 334 -9.47 -4.92 -15.80
CA GLY A 334 -8.50 -6.02 -15.79
C GLY A 334 -7.55 -5.96 -14.59
N THR A 335 -7.12 -4.75 -14.20
CA THR A 335 -6.26 -4.55 -13.01
C THR A 335 -6.98 -4.97 -11.73
N TRP A 336 -8.24 -4.57 -11.55
CA TRP A 336 -9.03 -4.96 -10.36
C TRP A 336 -9.45 -6.43 -10.38
N VAL A 337 -9.73 -7.03 -11.55
CA VAL A 337 -9.94 -8.48 -11.69
C VAL A 337 -8.71 -9.22 -11.19
N LEU A 338 -7.52 -8.81 -11.64
CA LEU A 338 -6.26 -9.42 -11.21
C LEU A 338 -6.06 -9.27 -9.69
N ALA A 339 -6.28 -8.07 -9.15
CA ALA A 339 -6.15 -7.82 -7.72
C ALA A 339 -7.09 -8.69 -6.88
N THR A 340 -8.36 -8.79 -7.26
CA THR A 340 -9.35 -9.66 -6.60
C THR A 340 -8.98 -11.12 -6.72
N ALA A 341 -8.55 -11.60 -7.90
CA ALA A 341 -8.20 -12.99 -8.12
C ALA A 341 -6.97 -13.42 -7.31
N VAL A 342 -5.91 -12.61 -7.30
CA VAL A 342 -4.68 -12.91 -6.56
C VAL A 342 -4.93 -12.87 -5.05
N ALA A 343 -5.57 -11.81 -4.55
CA ALA A 343 -5.84 -11.67 -3.13
C ALA A 343 -6.86 -12.71 -2.63
N GLY A 344 -7.95 -12.94 -3.37
CA GLY A 344 -8.96 -13.95 -3.05
C GLY A 344 -8.43 -15.38 -3.12
N GLY A 345 -7.64 -15.71 -4.15
CA GLY A 345 -7.01 -17.02 -4.27
C GLY A 345 -6.10 -17.35 -3.10
N ASN A 346 -5.31 -16.37 -2.62
CA ASN A 346 -4.45 -16.55 -1.46
C ASN A 346 -5.23 -16.76 -0.15
N LEU A 347 -6.39 -16.12 0.03
CA LEU A 347 -7.27 -16.40 1.18
C LEU A 347 -7.77 -17.85 1.17
N LEU A 348 -8.16 -18.36 0.01
CA LEU A 348 -8.63 -19.74 -0.13
C LEU A 348 -7.52 -20.75 0.16
N VAL A 349 -6.31 -20.51 -0.35
CA VAL A 349 -5.16 -21.40 -0.10
C VAL A 349 -4.74 -21.37 1.37
N SER A 350 -4.66 -20.19 1.98
CA SER A 350 -4.23 -20.03 3.37
C SER A 350 -5.24 -20.49 4.43
N SER A 351 -6.47 -20.81 4.03
CA SER A 351 -7.48 -21.43 4.90
C SER A 351 -7.33 -22.95 5.05
N ARG A 352 -6.52 -23.58 4.17
CA ARG A 352 -6.31 -25.04 4.15
C ARG A 352 -5.06 -25.49 4.92
N LYS A 353 -4.17 -24.56 5.25
CA LYS A 353 -3.01 -24.77 6.13
C LYS A 353 -3.41 -24.44 7.55
#